data_AF-Q03QC2-F1
#
_entry.id   AF-Q03QC2-F1
#
_cell.length_a   1.000
_cell.length_b   1.000
_cell.length_c   1.000
_cell.angle_alpha   90.00
_cell.angle_beta   90.00
_cell.angle_gamma   90.00
#
_symmetry.space_group_name_H-M   'P 1'
#
loop_
_entity.id
_entity.type
_entity.pdbx_description
1 polymer ?
#
loop_
_entity_poly.entity_id
_entity_poly.type
_entity_poly.pdbx_seq_one_letter_code
_entity_poly.pdbx_strand_id
1 'polypeptide(L)' 'MDEVVLFNPGDSIGNFHDYHEAVQTAQIYQERHDNSGHVLVVKNEHGEPSFDIFLAEQQLTNSTEPSTTKRYTVSKKL' A
#
# COMPACT_ATOMS: atom_id res chain seq x y z
N MET A 1 5.38 -6.41 -15.31
CA MET A 1 6.52 -6.05 -14.44
C MET A 1 5.93 -5.92 -13.05
N ASP A 2 6.44 -6.67 -12.09
CA ASP A 2 6.03 -6.60 -10.68
C ASP A 2 6.77 -5.42 -10.05
N GLU A 3 6.05 -4.41 -9.56
CA GLU A 3 6.69 -3.25 -8.94
C GLU A 3 6.78 -3.48 -7.44
N VAL A 4 8.01 -3.60 -6.94
CA VAL A 4 8.27 -3.75 -5.50
C VAL A 4 8.55 -2.38 -4.90
N VAL A 5 7.83 -2.09 -3.83
CA VAL A 5 7.82 -0.82 -3.13
C VAL A 5 8.10 -1.03 -1.65
N LEU A 6 8.61 0.01 -1.00
CA LEU A 6 8.98 0.00 0.41
C LEU A 6 8.02 0.93 1.16
N PHE A 7 7.34 0.38 2.15
CA PHE A 7 6.39 1.11 2.99
C PHE A 7 6.62 0.81 4.46
N ASN A 8 6.23 1.73 5.32
CA ASN A 8 6.19 1.50 6.75
C ASN A 8 4.81 0.90 7.12
N PRO A 9 4.72 -0.32 7.65
CA PRO A 9 3.43 -0.93 8.02
C PRO A 9 2.60 -0.08 9.01
N GLY A 10 3.23 0.79 9.80
CA GLY A 10 2.52 1.69 10.71
C GLY A 10 1.75 2.83 10.00
N ASP A 11 2.05 3.06 8.73
CA ASP A 11 1.48 4.13 7.89
C ASP A 11 0.38 3.60 6.95
N SER A 12 0.11 2.29 7.00
CA SER A 12 -0.93 1.64 6.20
C SER A 12 -2.30 2.19 6.58
N ILE A 13 -3.11 2.53 5.57
CA ILE A 13 -4.51 2.95 5.75
C ILE A 13 -5.35 1.77 6.26
N GLY A 14 -5.02 0.55 5.85
CA GLY A 14 -5.65 -0.66 6.34
C GLY A 14 -4.96 -1.92 5.80
N ASN A 15 -5.14 -3.03 6.51
CA ASN A 15 -4.70 -4.37 6.15
C ASN A 15 -5.92 -5.25 5.91
N PHE A 16 -5.95 -5.93 4.78
CA PHE A 16 -7.07 -6.75 4.33
C PHE A 16 -6.57 -8.14 3.95
N HIS A 17 -7.39 -9.17 4.19
CA HIS A 17 -7.07 -10.52 3.73
C HIS A 17 -7.62 -10.79 2.33
N ASP A 18 -8.64 -10.04 1.91
CA ASP A 18 -9.24 -10.14 0.59
C ASP A 18 -8.81 -8.98 -0.32
N TYR A 19 -8.46 -9.32 -1.55
CA TYR A 19 -8.02 -8.34 -2.55
C TYR A 19 -9.17 -7.41 -2.99
N HIS A 20 -10.38 -7.93 -3.14
CA HIS A 20 -11.51 -7.11 -3.57
C HIS A 20 -11.88 -6.09 -2.50
N GLU A 21 -11.84 -6.47 -1.23
CA GLU A 21 -12.06 -5.55 -0.11
C GLU A 21 -11.02 -4.43 -0.12
N ALA A 22 -9.73 -4.78 -0.24
CA ALA A 22 -8.64 -3.80 -0.30
C ALA A 22 -8.81 -2.80 -1.45
N VAL A 23 -9.13 -3.30 -2.65
CA VAL A 23 -9.33 -2.45 -3.84
C VAL A 23 -10.58 -1.57 -3.73
N GLN A 24 -11.66 -2.09 -3.14
CA GLN A 24 -12.87 -1.31 -2.92
C GLN A 24 -12.61 -0.19 -1.90
N THR A 25 -11.97 -0.49 -0.77
CA THR A 25 -11.63 0.52 0.23
C THR A 25 -10.66 1.55 -0.33
N ALA A 26 -9.65 1.14 -1.10
CA ALA A 26 -8.70 2.07 -1.72
C ALA A 26 -9.39 3.03 -2.69
N GLN A 27 -10.34 2.55 -3.50
CA GLN A 27 -11.15 3.40 -4.38
C GLN A 27 -12.00 4.39 -3.57
N ILE A 28 -12.72 3.91 -2.55
CA ILE A 28 -13.53 4.79 -1.69
C ILE A 28 -12.65 5.85 -1.02
N TYR A 29 -11.45 5.47 -0.57
CA TYR A 29 -10.49 6.39 0.03
C TYR A 29 -10.07 7.47 -0.98
N GLN A 30 -9.69 7.06 -2.20
CA GLN A 30 -9.34 7.99 -3.28
C GLN A 30 -10.49 8.94 -3.63
N GLU A 31 -11.71 8.43 -3.79
CA GLU A 31 -12.89 9.23 -4.13
C GLU A 31 -13.23 10.24 -3.01
N ARG A 32 -13.02 9.86 -1.75
CA ARG A 32 -13.23 10.77 -0.62
C ARG A 32 -12.11 11.77 -0.42
N HIS A 33 -10.91 11.43 -0.88
CA HIS A 33 -9.72 12.24 -0.80
C HIS A 33 -9.27 12.63 -2.22
N ASP A 34 -10.12 13.35 -2.94
CA ASP A 34 -9.91 13.88 -4.32
C ASP A 34 -8.57 14.66 -4.48
N ASN A 35 -7.91 15.00 -3.37
CA ASN A 35 -6.62 15.69 -3.32
C ASN A 35 -5.46 14.92 -2.66
N SER A 36 -5.68 13.78 -1.98
CA SER A 36 -4.61 13.11 -1.18
C SER A 36 -3.78 12.09 -1.97
N GLY A 37 -3.62 12.31 -3.28
CA GLY A 37 -2.67 11.53 -4.08
C GLY A 37 -3.18 10.14 -4.46
N HIS A 38 -2.34 9.44 -5.24
CA HIS A 38 -2.65 8.11 -5.76
C HIS A 38 -2.60 7.08 -4.65
N VAL A 39 -3.50 6.11 -4.68
CA VAL A 39 -3.60 5.07 -3.64
C VAL A 39 -3.07 3.76 -4.21
N LEU A 40 -2.30 3.03 -3.42
CA LEU A 40 -1.66 1.79 -3.82
C LEU A 40 -2.18 0.66 -2.95
N VAL A 41 -2.67 -0.39 -3.61
CA VAL A 41 -2.94 -1.68 -2.99
C VAL A 41 -1.71 -2.53 -3.19
N VAL A 42 -1.04 -2.86 -2.10
CA VAL A 42 0.17 -3.65 -2.10
C VAL A 42 -0.07 -4.97 -1.40
N LYS A 43 0.67 -6.00 -1.79
CA LYS A 43 0.61 -7.33 -1.20
C LYS A 43 1.89 -7.58 -0.42
N ASN A 44 1.74 -8.11 0.78
CA ASN A 44 2.87 -8.59 1.56
C ASN A 44 3.35 -9.94 1.00
N GLU A 45 4.65 -10.04 0.71
CA GLU A 45 5.28 -11.29 0.23
C GLU A 45 5.64 -12.25 1.37
N HIS A 46 5.67 -11.78 2.61
CA HIS A 46 6.00 -12.57 3.79
C HIS A 46 4.75 -12.93 4.59
N GLY A 47 4.36 -14.20 4.52
CA GLY A 47 3.31 -14.80 5.35
C GLY A 47 2.01 -15.09 4.60
N GLU A 48 0.88 -14.92 5.27
CA GLU A 48 -0.45 -15.06 4.66
C GLU A 48 -0.71 -13.94 3.64
N PRO A 49 -1.42 -14.24 2.53
CA PRO A 49 -1.76 -13.25 1.53
C PRO A 49 -2.62 -12.16 2.16
N SER A 50 -1.99 -11.03 2.39
CA SER A 50 -2.61 -9.82 2.93
C SER A 50 -2.29 -8.65 2.02
N PHE A 51 -3.27 -7.76 1.91
CA PHE A 51 -3.27 -6.60 1.06
C PHE A 51 -3.34 -5.37 1.94
N ASP A 52 -2.30 -4.57 1.89
CA ASP A 52 -2.21 -3.30 2.60
C ASP A 52 -2.48 -2.17 1.63
N ILE A 53 -3.11 -1.11 2.14
CA ILE A 53 -3.41 0.10 1.37
C ILE A 53 -2.48 1.21 1.85
N PHE A 54 -1.76 1.84 0.93
CA PHE A 54 -0.87 2.97 1.20
C PHE A 54 -1.10 4.10 0.21
N LEU A 55 -0.65 5.30 0.54
CA LEU A 55 -0.57 6.39 -0.42
C LEU A 55 0.73 6.28 -1.23
N ALA A 56 0.67 6.57 -2.52
CA ALA A 56 1.85 6.57 -3.39
C ALA A 56 2.90 7.58 -2.96
N GLU A 57 2.49 8.68 -2.32
CA GLU A 57 3.39 9.69 -1.75
C GLU A 57 4.17 9.20 -0.53
N GLN A 58 3.66 8.18 0.18
CA GLN A 58 4.33 7.56 1.32
C GLN A 58 5.39 6.53 0.89
N GLN A 59 5.61 6.35 -0.42
CA GLN A 59 6.57 5.39 -0.95
C GLN A 59 8.00 5.80 -0.57
N LEU A 60 8.70 4.90 0.11
CA LEU A 60 10.03 5.16 0.61
C LEU A 60 11.08 4.96 -0.49
N THR A 61 11.76 6.04 -0.86
CA THR A 61 12.78 6.05 -1.93
C THR A 61 14.18 5.93 -1.32
N ASN A 62 14.48 4.79 -0.69
CA ASN A 62 15.82 4.31 -0.28
C ASN A 62 16.80 5.21 0.53
N SER A 63 16.48 6.44 0.96
CA SER A 63 17.52 7.29 1.59
C SER A 63 17.38 7.62 3.07
N THR A 64 16.23 7.40 3.73
CA THR A 64 16.10 7.94 5.10
C THR A 64 15.09 7.20 5.99
N GLU A 65 14.98 5.87 6.03
CA GLU A 65 13.89 5.27 6.84
C GLU A 65 14.31 4.13 7.77
N PRO A 66 13.65 4.04 8.95
CA PRO A 66 14.08 3.26 10.11
C PRO A 66 13.95 1.74 9.90
N SER A 67 14.49 0.96 10.83
CA SER A 67 14.54 -0.52 10.82
C SER A 67 13.19 -1.26 10.68
N THR A 68 12.07 -0.55 10.54
CA THR A 68 10.70 -1.08 10.53
C THR A 68 10.05 -1.09 9.14
N THR A 69 10.72 -0.62 8.09
CA THR A 69 10.21 -0.66 6.72
C THR A 69 10.07 -2.10 6.21
N LYS A 70 8.97 -2.37 5.50
CA LYS A 70 8.71 -3.65 4.84
C LYS A 70 8.63 -3.49 3.32
N ARG A 71 8.98 -4.58 2.62
CA ARG A 71 8.84 -4.68 1.16
C ARG A 71 7.46 -5.24 0.83
N TYR A 72 6.84 -4.64 -0.17
CA TYR A 72 5.55 -5.04 -0.68
C TYR A 72 5.56 -5.03 -2.20
N THR A 73 4.73 -5.89 -2.79
CA THR A 73 4.48 -5.90 -4.23
C THR A 73 3.24 -5.09 -4.54
N VAL A 74 3.33 -4.12 -5.45
CA VAL A 74 2.16 -3.38 -5.92
C VAL A 74 1.24 -4.33 -6.70
N SER A 75 0.06 -4.57 -6.13
CA SER A 75 -0.99 -5.35 -6.79
C SER A 75 -1.88 -4.46 -7.67
N LYS A 76 -2.19 -3.24 -7.20
CA LYS A 76 -2.98 -2.27 -7.96
C LYS A 76 -2.62 -0.83 -7.61
N LYS A 77 -2.63 0.03 -8.62
CA LYS A 77 -2.53 1.49 -8.48
C LYS A 77 -3.86 2.12 -8.86
N LEU A 78 -4.32 3.06 -8.06
CA LEU A 78 -5.54 3.82 -8.24
C LEU A 78 -5.19 5.30 -8.30
#